data_AF-J9CJ27-F1
#
_entry.id   AF-J9CJ27-F1
#
_cell.length_a   1.000
_cell.length_b   1.000
_cell.length_c   1.000
_cell.angle_alpha   90.00
_cell.angle_beta   90.00
_cell.angle_gamma   90.00
#
_symmetry.space_group_name_H-M   'P 1'
#
loop_
_entity.id
_entity.type
_entity.pdbx_description
1 polymer ?
#
loop_
_entity_poly.entity_id
_entity_poly.type
_entity_poly.pdbx_seq_one_letter_code
_entity_poly.pdbx_strand_id
1 'polypeptide(L)'
;MADNYLENKYAEYQAKKNARATTSRSNKVSGKTRRVFVTGGANGIGNAIVKAFRSAGHRVAFCDIDEKAGKETALHTGTRFFNLDVSDSNALEGALATLVKEWDDIDIIINNVGISEFSPITKTTVEDFDRILSVNLRPAFITSRFLAIHRESLMKKNGYGRIINISSTRYLMSEADSEGYAASKGGLYSLTHALAISLAKWNITVNS
;
A
#
# COMPACT_ATOMS: atom_id res chain seq x y z
N MET A 1 54.58 14.23 -3.82
CA MET A 1 53.74 13.09 -4.23
C MET A 1 52.36 13.35 -3.66
N ALA A 2 51.48 13.96 -4.46
CA ALA A 2 50.14 14.36 -4.00
C ALA A 2 49.25 13.11 -3.92
N ASP A 3 48.54 13.00 -2.80
CA ASP A 3 47.78 11.83 -2.37
C ASP A 3 46.50 11.67 -3.20
N ASN A 4 46.36 10.53 -3.87
CA ASN A 4 45.28 10.23 -4.81
C ASN A 4 43.98 9.77 -4.11
N TYR A 5 43.73 10.28 -2.90
CA TYR A 5 42.67 9.84 -1.98
C TYR A 5 41.27 9.93 -2.59
N LEU A 6 40.97 11.01 -3.32
CA LEU A 6 39.66 11.24 -3.92
C LEU A 6 39.40 10.29 -5.11
N GLU A 7 40.40 10.02 -5.93
CA GLU A 7 40.30 9.08 -7.05
C GLU A 7 40.06 7.64 -6.54
N ASN A 8 40.75 7.26 -5.46
CA ASN A 8 40.58 5.95 -4.81
C ASN A 8 39.17 5.81 -4.21
N LYS A 9 38.67 6.83 -3.50
CA LYS A 9 37.28 6.87 -2.98
C LYS A 9 36.23 6.77 -4.08
N TYR A 10 36.48 7.41 -5.22
CA TYR A 10 35.57 7.37 -6.36
C TYR A 10 35.54 5.98 -7.00
N ALA A 11 36.70 5.35 -7.17
CA ALA A 11 36.81 3.98 -7.66
C ALA A 11 36.09 2.96 -6.75
N GLU A 12 36.25 3.08 -5.43
CA GLU A 12 35.52 2.26 -4.45
C GLU A 12 34.00 2.45 -4.53
N TYR A 13 33.54 3.69 -4.71
CA TYR A 13 32.12 3.99 -4.88
C TYR A 13 31.56 3.33 -6.15
N GLN A 14 32.27 3.44 -7.28
CA GLN A 14 31.84 2.82 -8.53
C GLN A 14 31.86 1.29 -8.45
N ALA A 15 32.85 0.70 -7.78
CA ALA A 15 32.92 -0.74 -7.54
C ALA A 15 31.73 -1.23 -6.69
N LYS A 16 31.37 -0.52 -5.61
CA LYS A 16 30.19 -0.84 -4.78
C LYS A 16 28.87 -0.68 -5.52
N LYS A 17 28.76 0.37 -6.35
CA LYS A 17 27.57 0.63 -7.19
C LYS A 17 27.39 -0.47 -8.23
N ASN A 18 28.47 -0.88 -8.89
CA ASN A 18 28.45 -1.95 -9.88
C ASN A 18 28.18 -3.32 -9.25
N ALA A 19 28.78 -3.62 -8.08
CA ALA A 19 28.50 -4.85 -7.33
C ALA A 19 27.03 -4.96 -6.89
N ARG A 20 26.39 -3.83 -6.51
CA ARG A 20 24.94 -3.79 -6.24
C ARG A 20 24.09 -4.00 -7.50
N ALA A 21 24.56 -3.55 -8.66
CA ALA A 21 23.86 -3.72 -9.93
C ALA A 21 23.94 -5.16 -10.48
N THR A 22 25.01 -5.90 -10.21
CA THR A 22 25.19 -7.30 -10.68
C THR A 22 24.62 -8.36 -9.75
N THR A 23 24.27 -8.05 -8.50
CA THR A 23 23.49 -8.96 -7.65
C THR A 23 22.00 -8.93 -8.01
N SER A 24 21.66 -9.38 -9.21
CA SER A 24 20.34 -9.96 -9.47
C SER A 24 20.25 -11.27 -8.69
N ARG A 25 19.96 -11.18 -7.38
CA ARG A 25 19.48 -12.34 -6.64
C ARG A 25 18.16 -12.70 -7.28
N SER A 26 18.16 -13.79 -8.04
CA SER A 26 16.95 -14.56 -8.36
C SER A 26 16.32 -14.96 -7.03
N ASN A 27 15.51 -14.07 -6.45
CA ASN A 27 14.64 -14.38 -5.33
C ASN A 27 13.49 -15.20 -5.90
N LYS A 28 13.78 -16.44 -6.29
CA LYS A 28 12.74 -17.44 -6.45
C LYS A 28 12.20 -17.71 -5.05
N VAL A 29 11.22 -16.92 -4.63
CA VAL A 29 10.58 -17.03 -3.32
C VAL A 29 9.93 -18.41 -3.29
N SER A 30 10.56 -19.37 -2.61
CA SER A 30 10.05 -20.73 -2.39
C SER A 30 8.87 -20.75 -1.39
N GLY A 31 8.14 -19.64 -1.28
CA GLY A 31 7.07 -19.44 -0.32
C GLY A 31 5.69 -19.74 -0.92
N LYS A 32 4.75 -20.09 -0.05
CA LYS A 32 3.33 -20.24 -0.40
C LYS A 32 2.82 -18.99 -1.14
N THR A 33 2.17 -19.18 -2.30
CA THR A 33 1.48 -18.12 -3.04
C THR A 33 0.48 -17.40 -2.12
N ARG A 34 0.58 -16.07 -2.06
CA ARG A 34 -0.30 -15.20 -1.27
C ARG A 34 -1.28 -14.46 -2.16
N ARG A 35 -2.42 -14.11 -1.59
CA ARG A 35 -3.50 -13.32 -2.19
C ARG A 35 -3.40 -11.88 -1.71
N VAL A 36 -3.06 -10.98 -2.61
CA VAL A 36 -2.66 -9.60 -2.29
C VAL A 36 -3.64 -8.61 -2.92
N PHE A 37 -4.14 -7.67 -2.13
CA PHE A 37 -4.92 -6.53 -2.60
C PHE A 37 -4.18 -5.23 -2.34
N VAL A 38 -4.10 -4.35 -3.35
CA VAL A 38 -3.40 -3.06 -3.29
C VAL A 38 -4.34 -1.93 -3.68
N THR A 39 -4.44 -0.88 -2.88
CA THR A 39 -5.16 0.35 -3.28
C THR A 39 -4.21 1.33 -3.98
N GLY A 40 -4.69 2.00 -5.02
CA GLY A 40 -3.86 2.95 -5.80
C GLY A 40 -2.77 2.26 -6.60
N GLY A 41 -3.08 1.14 -7.25
CA GLY A 41 -2.10 0.27 -7.91
C GLY A 41 -1.75 0.64 -9.36
N ALA A 42 -2.37 1.67 -9.95
CA ALA A 42 -2.13 2.01 -11.34
C ALA A 42 -0.81 2.78 -11.55
N ASN A 43 -0.42 3.62 -10.59
CA ASN A 43 0.67 4.57 -10.73
C ASN A 43 1.70 4.49 -9.58
N GLY A 44 2.88 5.07 -9.79
CA GLY A 44 3.90 5.32 -8.76
C GLY A 44 4.26 4.11 -7.91
N ILE A 45 4.26 4.31 -6.58
CA ILE A 45 4.62 3.28 -5.58
C ILE A 45 3.67 2.08 -5.67
N GLY A 46 2.36 2.30 -5.84
CA GLY A 46 1.39 1.21 -5.92
C GLY A 46 1.62 0.32 -7.14
N ASN A 47 1.92 0.91 -8.30
CA ASN A 47 2.30 0.15 -9.50
C ASN A 47 3.55 -0.73 -9.27
N ALA A 48 4.57 -0.16 -8.62
CA ALA A 48 5.79 -0.89 -8.28
C ALA A 48 5.49 -2.05 -7.31
N ILE A 49 4.62 -1.84 -6.32
CA ILE A 49 4.17 -2.87 -5.39
C ILE A 49 3.43 -4.00 -6.14
N VAL A 50 2.47 -3.66 -7.01
CA VAL A 50 1.74 -4.64 -7.83
C VAL A 50 2.70 -5.49 -8.65
N LYS A 51 3.63 -4.85 -9.37
CA LYS A 51 4.66 -5.53 -10.17
C LYS A 51 5.56 -6.42 -9.32
N ALA A 52 5.99 -5.95 -8.15
CA ALA A 52 6.86 -6.70 -7.25
C ALA A 52 6.19 -7.97 -6.71
N PHE A 53 4.98 -7.86 -6.14
CA PHE A 53 4.24 -9.01 -5.63
C PHE A 53 3.92 -10.00 -6.75
N ARG A 54 3.57 -9.50 -7.94
CA ARG A 54 3.26 -10.35 -9.08
C ARG A 54 4.49 -11.10 -9.58
N SER A 55 5.63 -10.42 -9.71
CA SER A 55 6.90 -11.03 -10.11
C SER A 55 7.39 -12.06 -9.09
N ALA A 56 7.02 -11.92 -7.82
CA ALA A 56 7.27 -12.89 -6.77
C ALA A 56 6.32 -14.11 -6.79
N GLY A 57 5.43 -14.24 -7.79
CA GLY A 57 4.55 -15.40 -7.95
C GLY A 57 3.28 -15.35 -7.11
N HIS A 58 2.90 -14.18 -6.61
CA HIS A 58 1.66 -14.00 -5.84
C HIS A 58 0.46 -13.73 -6.75
N ARG A 59 -0.74 -14.01 -6.22
CA ARG A 59 -2.02 -13.63 -6.84
C ARG A 59 -2.34 -12.21 -6.38
N VAL A 60 -2.38 -11.27 -7.33
CA VAL A 60 -2.49 -9.84 -7.01
C VAL A 60 -3.73 -9.26 -7.69
N ALA A 61 -4.42 -8.42 -6.94
CA ALA A 61 -5.47 -7.54 -7.43
C ALA A 61 -5.22 -6.13 -6.89
N PHE A 62 -5.70 -5.14 -7.62
CA PHE A 62 -5.58 -3.76 -7.19
C PHE A 62 -6.75 -2.92 -7.67
N CYS A 63 -6.97 -1.78 -7.03
CA CYS A 63 -7.91 -0.77 -7.49
C CYS A 63 -7.22 0.56 -7.75
N ASP A 64 -7.83 1.35 -8.63
CA ASP A 64 -7.42 2.73 -8.93
C ASP A 64 -8.56 3.46 -9.67
N ILE A 65 -8.58 4.78 -9.56
CA ILE A 65 -9.51 5.64 -10.30
C ILE A 65 -9.04 5.88 -11.74
N ASP A 66 -7.73 5.82 -11.98
CA ASP A 66 -7.15 5.93 -13.32
C ASP A 66 -7.37 4.63 -14.11
N GLU A 67 -8.46 4.59 -14.86
CA GLU A 67 -8.86 3.42 -15.63
C GLU A 67 -7.82 3.01 -16.68
N LYS A 68 -7.20 4.00 -17.35
CA LYS A 68 -6.25 3.75 -18.44
C LYS A 68 -4.97 3.15 -17.89
N ALA A 69 -4.35 3.79 -16.91
CA ALA A 69 -3.12 3.28 -16.29
C ALA A 69 -3.37 1.96 -15.53
N GLY A 70 -4.56 1.80 -14.94
CA GLY A 70 -4.97 0.56 -14.30
C GLY A 70 -5.08 -0.60 -15.29
N LYS A 71 -5.76 -0.40 -16.44
CA LYS A 71 -5.83 -1.40 -17.51
C LYS A 71 -4.46 -1.77 -18.06
N GLU A 72 -3.59 -0.80 -18.29
CA GLU A 72 -2.21 -1.03 -18.75
C GLU A 72 -1.40 -1.87 -17.74
N THR A 73 -1.49 -1.50 -16.46
CA THR A 73 -0.83 -2.24 -15.38
C THR A 73 -1.30 -3.68 -15.33
N ALA A 74 -2.62 -3.90 -15.36
CA ALA A 74 -3.22 -5.22 -15.31
C ALA A 74 -2.80 -6.10 -16.49
N LEU A 75 -2.78 -5.53 -17.70
CA LEU A 75 -2.34 -6.21 -18.91
C LEU A 75 -0.88 -6.66 -18.80
N HIS A 76 0.01 -5.77 -18.34
CA HIS A 76 1.44 -6.06 -18.26
C HIS A 76 1.78 -7.10 -17.19
N THR A 77 1.05 -7.12 -16.07
CA THR A 77 1.36 -7.99 -14.93
C THR A 77 0.49 -9.25 -14.89
N GLY A 78 -0.63 -9.29 -15.63
CA GLY A 78 -1.62 -10.35 -15.54
C GLY A 78 -2.34 -10.37 -14.19
N THR A 79 -2.53 -9.20 -13.57
CA THR A 79 -3.23 -9.04 -12.29
C THR A 79 -4.66 -8.56 -12.49
N ARG A 80 -5.52 -8.73 -11.48
CA ARG A 80 -6.90 -8.23 -11.54
C ARG A 80 -6.96 -6.74 -11.20
N PHE A 81 -7.67 -5.96 -12.01
CA PHE A 81 -7.90 -4.54 -11.79
C PHE A 81 -9.38 -4.25 -11.51
N PHE A 82 -9.63 -3.34 -10.57
CA PHE A 82 -10.93 -2.75 -10.30
C PHE A 82 -10.85 -1.23 -10.50
N ASN A 83 -11.59 -0.70 -11.46
CA ASN A 83 -11.73 0.75 -11.61
C ASN A 83 -12.76 1.27 -10.60
N LEU A 84 -12.30 1.93 -9.55
CA LEU A 84 -13.15 2.50 -8.50
C LEU A 84 -12.42 3.62 -7.77
N ASP A 85 -13.20 4.53 -7.20
CA ASP A 85 -12.72 5.44 -6.17
C ASP A 85 -12.80 4.75 -4.81
N VAL A 86 -11.68 4.76 -4.08
CA VAL A 86 -11.59 4.20 -2.73
C VAL A 86 -12.42 4.97 -1.71
N SER A 87 -12.78 6.22 -2.00
CA SER A 87 -13.68 7.02 -1.17
C SER A 87 -15.11 6.48 -1.21
N ASP A 88 -15.50 5.76 -2.27
CA ASP A 88 -16.77 5.04 -2.33
C ASP A 88 -16.66 3.71 -1.57
N SER A 89 -17.19 3.72 -0.34
CA SER A 89 -17.19 2.55 0.54
C SER A 89 -17.87 1.33 -0.09
N ASN A 90 -18.97 1.53 -0.84
CA ASN A 90 -19.72 0.41 -1.43
C ASN A 90 -18.93 -0.22 -2.57
N ALA A 91 -18.31 0.59 -3.42
CA ALA A 91 -17.47 0.11 -4.50
C ALA A 91 -16.26 -0.68 -3.96
N LEU A 92 -15.58 -0.14 -2.95
CA LEU A 92 -14.42 -0.77 -2.33
C LEU A 92 -14.78 -2.09 -1.63
N GLU A 93 -15.85 -2.12 -0.84
CA GLU A 93 -16.35 -3.35 -0.21
C GLU A 93 -16.80 -4.38 -1.26
N GLY A 94 -17.43 -3.95 -2.35
CA GLY A 94 -17.82 -4.82 -3.46
C GLY A 94 -16.63 -5.48 -4.17
N ALA A 95 -15.53 -4.75 -4.35
CA ALA A 95 -14.29 -5.31 -4.89
C ALA A 95 -13.69 -6.36 -3.94
N LEU A 96 -13.63 -6.08 -2.63
CA LEU A 96 -13.14 -7.03 -1.63
C LEU A 96 -14.04 -8.28 -1.54
N ALA A 97 -15.36 -8.11 -1.59
CA ALA A 97 -16.34 -9.20 -1.61
C ALA A 97 -16.14 -10.13 -2.81
N THR A 98 -15.90 -9.53 -3.99
CA THR A 98 -15.58 -10.29 -5.20
C THR A 98 -14.31 -11.11 -5.01
N LEU A 99 -13.26 -10.52 -4.42
CA LEU A 99 -11.99 -11.21 -4.18
C LEU A 99 -12.14 -12.36 -3.18
N VAL A 100 -12.78 -12.17 -2.03
CA VAL A 100 -12.95 -13.25 -1.06
C VAL A 100 -13.82 -14.38 -1.60
N LYS A 101 -14.81 -14.09 -2.46
CA LYS A 101 -15.61 -15.11 -3.13
C LYS A 101 -14.78 -15.96 -4.11
N GLU A 102 -13.87 -15.35 -4.85
CA GLU A 102 -13.08 -16.04 -5.88
C GLU A 102 -11.79 -16.67 -5.35
N TRP A 103 -11.26 -16.14 -4.25
CA TRP A 103 -9.96 -16.49 -3.70
C TRP A 103 -10.07 -17.17 -2.34
N ASP A 104 -11.29 -17.39 -1.87
CA ASP A 104 -11.72 -17.80 -0.52
C ASP A 104 -11.41 -16.81 0.60
N ASP A 105 -10.33 -16.03 0.48
CA ASP A 105 -9.85 -15.09 1.50
C ASP A 105 -8.71 -14.20 0.93
N ILE A 106 -8.26 -13.19 1.69
CA ILE A 106 -7.18 -12.26 1.33
C ILE A 106 -6.06 -12.39 2.38
N ASP A 107 -4.81 -12.53 1.94
CA ASP A 107 -3.67 -12.70 2.84
C ASP A 107 -2.96 -11.39 3.18
N ILE A 108 -2.92 -10.47 2.22
CA ILE A 108 -2.18 -9.21 2.33
C ILE A 108 -3.04 -8.08 1.77
N ILE A 109 -3.24 -7.03 2.55
CA ILE A 109 -3.84 -5.77 2.10
C ILE A 109 -2.79 -4.67 2.21
N ILE A 110 -2.64 -3.89 1.15
CA ILE A 110 -1.73 -2.76 1.08
C ILE A 110 -2.55 -1.51 0.80
N ASN A 111 -2.77 -0.72 1.85
CA ASN A 111 -3.45 0.57 1.75
C ASN A 111 -2.42 1.61 1.31
N ASN A 112 -2.27 1.77 0.00
CA ASN A 112 -1.25 2.63 -0.60
C ASN A 112 -1.81 3.96 -1.15
N VAL A 113 -3.07 3.97 -1.57
CA VAL A 113 -3.72 5.16 -2.13
C VAL A 113 -3.56 6.39 -1.24
N GLY A 114 -3.35 7.55 -1.87
CA GLY A 114 -3.40 8.83 -1.20
C GLY A 114 -3.20 10.02 -2.12
N ILE A 115 -3.88 11.12 -1.82
CA ILE A 115 -3.73 12.42 -2.46
C ILE A 115 -2.87 13.34 -1.59
N SER A 116 -2.03 14.15 -2.23
CA SER A 116 -1.12 15.10 -1.56
C SER A 116 -1.53 16.51 -1.96
N GLU A 117 -2.54 17.02 -1.29
CA GLU A 117 -3.10 18.33 -1.55
C GLU A 117 -2.84 19.25 -0.38
N PHE A 118 -2.29 20.42 -0.69
CA PHE A 118 -1.84 21.42 0.28
C PHE A 118 -2.48 22.76 -0.06
N SER A 119 -2.99 23.42 0.98
CA SER A 119 -3.70 24.69 0.85
C SER A 119 -3.59 25.46 2.17
N PRO A 120 -3.43 26.79 2.12
CA PRO A 120 -3.41 27.60 3.32
C PRO A 120 -4.60 27.32 4.22
N ILE A 121 -4.38 27.24 5.54
CA ILE A 121 -5.46 26.95 6.51
C ILE A 121 -6.63 27.95 6.43
N THR A 122 -6.38 29.17 5.96
CA THR A 122 -7.42 30.20 5.74
C THR A 122 -8.26 30.00 4.47
N LYS A 123 -7.87 29.06 3.61
CA LYS A 123 -8.53 28.73 2.34
C LYS A 123 -9.02 27.28 2.29
N THR A 124 -8.43 26.40 3.09
CA THR A 124 -8.84 24.99 3.17
C THR A 124 -10.24 24.88 3.71
N THR A 125 -11.15 24.36 2.88
CA THR A 125 -12.54 24.12 3.25
C THR A 125 -12.66 22.86 4.10
N VAL A 126 -13.78 22.70 4.81
CA VAL A 126 -14.08 21.46 5.53
C VAL A 126 -14.22 20.31 4.54
N GLU A 127 -14.83 20.59 3.38
CA GLU A 127 -15.03 19.63 2.30
C GLU A 127 -13.70 19.12 1.72
N ASP A 128 -12.70 19.98 1.56
CA ASP A 128 -11.35 19.58 1.13
C ASP A 128 -10.66 18.72 2.18
N PHE A 129 -10.76 19.12 3.45
CA PHE A 129 -10.21 18.34 4.56
C PHE A 129 -10.85 16.94 4.63
N ASP A 130 -12.18 16.88 4.56
CA ASP A 130 -12.95 15.64 4.57
C ASP A 130 -12.62 14.77 3.36
N ARG A 131 -12.46 15.36 2.18
CA ARG A 131 -12.05 14.63 0.98
C ARG A 131 -10.67 14.02 1.14
N ILE A 132 -9.70 14.75 1.69
CA ILE A 132 -8.35 14.20 1.97
C ILE A 132 -8.45 13.00 2.92
N LEU A 133 -9.21 13.10 4.02
CA LEU A 133 -9.40 11.98 4.95
C LEU A 133 -10.16 10.81 4.31
N SER A 134 -11.13 11.11 3.45
CA SER A 134 -11.96 10.13 2.75
C SER A 134 -11.17 9.24 1.80
N VAL A 135 -10.08 9.75 1.24
CA VAL A 135 -9.19 9.02 0.33
C VAL A 135 -8.00 8.43 1.08
N ASN A 136 -7.38 9.18 1.99
CA ASN A 136 -6.09 8.79 2.57
C ASN A 136 -6.22 7.91 3.81
N LEU A 137 -7.30 8.05 4.59
CA LEU A 137 -7.44 7.38 5.89
C LEU A 137 -8.59 6.37 5.90
N ARG A 138 -9.79 6.79 5.50
CA ARG A 138 -11.01 5.98 5.57
C ARG A 138 -10.88 4.62 4.86
N PRO A 139 -10.24 4.49 3.68
CA PRO A 139 -10.13 3.20 3.00
C PRO A 139 -9.36 2.15 3.81
N ALA A 140 -8.36 2.56 4.60
CA ALA A 140 -7.61 1.64 5.46
C ALA A 140 -8.48 1.07 6.58
N PHE A 141 -9.40 1.85 7.12
CA PHE A 141 -10.39 1.36 8.07
C PHE A 141 -11.36 0.38 7.39
N ILE A 142 -11.90 0.74 6.22
CA ILE A 142 -12.87 -0.10 5.48
C ILE A 142 -12.27 -1.46 5.16
N THR A 143 -11.08 -1.49 4.56
CA THR A 143 -10.42 -2.74 4.15
C THR A 143 -10.10 -3.64 5.34
N SER A 144 -9.64 -3.03 6.45
CA SER A 144 -9.34 -3.74 7.70
C SER A 144 -10.59 -4.31 8.37
N ARG A 145 -11.66 -3.52 8.45
CA ARG A 145 -12.96 -3.94 8.99
C ARG A 145 -13.56 -5.06 8.16
N PHE A 146 -13.56 -4.93 6.84
CA PHE A 146 -14.06 -5.94 5.92
C PHE A 146 -13.33 -7.27 6.14
N LEU A 147 -11.99 -7.24 6.17
CA LEU A 147 -11.18 -8.45 6.39
C LEU A 147 -11.47 -9.09 7.76
N ALA A 148 -11.62 -8.29 8.81
CA ALA A 148 -11.95 -8.77 10.14
C ALA A 148 -13.31 -9.51 10.17
N ILE A 149 -14.34 -8.92 9.56
CA ILE A 149 -15.68 -9.54 9.45
C ILE A 149 -15.60 -10.84 8.67
N HIS A 150 -14.90 -10.84 7.53
CA HIS A 150 -14.66 -12.06 6.74
C HIS A 150 -13.99 -13.14 7.58
N ARG A 151 -12.89 -12.80 8.28
CA ARG A 151 -12.11 -13.74 9.10
C ARG A 151 -12.85 -14.26 10.33
N GLU A 152 -13.78 -13.49 10.88
CA GLU A 152 -14.67 -13.95 11.95
C GLU A 152 -15.66 -15.00 11.44
N SER A 153 -16.13 -14.86 10.20
CA SER A 153 -17.10 -15.79 9.59
C SER A 153 -16.51 -17.14 9.15
N LEU A 154 -15.18 -17.24 9.07
CA LEU A 154 -14.52 -18.46 8.59
C LEU A 154 -14.54 -19.58 9.64
N MET A 155 -15.12 -20.72 9.27
CA MET A 155 -15.03 -21.95 10.07
C MET A 155 -13.58 -22.43 10.25
N LYS A 156 -12.77 -22.32 9.19
CA LYS A 156 -11.34 -22.64 9.23
C LYS A 156 -10.51 -21.37 9.30
N LYS A 157 -9.92 -21.11 10.47
CA LYS A 157 -9.04 -19.95 10.68
C LYS A 157 -7.83 -19.99 9.74
N ASN A 158 -7.60 -18.90 9.00
CA ASN A 158 -6.34 -18.70 8.29
C ASN A 158 -5.29 -18.11 9.26
N GLY A 159 -4.19 -18.85 9.46
CA GLY A 159 -3.09 -18.47 10.36
C GLY A 159 -2.15 -17.40 9.82
N TYR A 160 -2.50 -16.71 8.73
CA TYR A 160 -1.71 -15.64 8.16
C TYR A 160 -2.60 -14.45 7.72
N GLY A 161 -2.16 -13.25 8.05
CA GLY A 161 -2.67 -12.01 7.48
C GLY A 161 -1.71 -10.85 7.67
N ARG A 162 -1.61 -9.96 6.69
CA ARG A 162 -0.80 -8.73 6.76
C ARG A 162 -1.62 -7.55 6.27
N ILE A 163 -1.60 -6.46 7.02
CA ILE A 163 -2.08 -5.16 6.56
C ILE A 163 -0.89 -4.19 6.61
N ILE A 164 -0.65 -3.50 5.51
CA ILE A 164 0.43 -2.53 5.36
C ILE A 164 -0.20 -1.21 4.94
N ASN A 165 -0.03 -0.18 5.76
CA ASN A 165 -0.56 1.16 5.50
C ASN A 165 0.59 2.07 5.06
N ILE A 166 0.52 2.62 3.85
CA ILE A 166 1.57 3.52 3.37
C ILE A 166 1.33 4.92 3.94
N SER A 167 2.10 5.24 4.99
CA SER A 167 2.09 6.57 5.60
C SER A 167 3.12 7.51 4.95
N SER A 168 3.46 8.60 5.64
CA SER A 168 4.43 9.61 5.20
C SER A 168 5.05 10.26 6.42
N THR A 169 6.34 10.61 6.38
CA THR A 169 7.03 11.32 7.48
C THR A 169 6.33 12.59 7.93
N ARG A 170 5.45 13.17 7.10
CA ARG A 170 4.54 14.27 7.44
C ARG A 170 3.60 14.00 8.61
N TYR A 171 3.50 12.76 9.10
CA TYR A 171 2.82 12.49 10.37
C TYR A 171 3.57 13.03 11.61
N LEU A 172 4.89 13.23 11.54
CA LEU A 172 5.73 13.82 12.60
C LEU A 172 6.47 15.10 12.16
N MET A 173 6.67 15.27 10.85
CA MET A 173 7.45 16.36 10.27
C MET A 173 6.55 17.23 9.36
N SER A 174 5.51 17.82 9.93
CA SER A 174 4.54 18.64 9.18
C SER A 174 5.19 19.87 8.53
N GLU A 175 4.62 20.31 7.42
CA GLU A 175 4.96 21.57 6.75
C GLU A 175 3.74 22.51 6.80
N ALA A 176 3.94 23.81 6.57
CA ALA A 176 2.83 24.75 6.44
C ALA A 176 1.84 24.27 5.37
N ASP A 177 0.55 24.54 5.57
CA ASP A 177 -0.53 24.30 4.60
C ASP A 177 -0.79 22.81 4.30
N SER A 178 -0.31 21.90 5.17
CA SER A 178 -0.42 20.45 5.00
C SER A 178 -1.36 19.77 6.00
N GLU A 179 -2.20 20.52 6.70
CA GLU A 179 -2.97 20.04 7.86
C GLU A 179 -3.82 18.81 7.55
N GLY A 180 -4.58 18.82 6.44
CA GLY A 180 -5.39 17.67 6.02
C GLY A 180 -4.57 16.43 5.69
N TYR A 181 -3.45 16.63 4.98
CA TYR A 181 -2.55 15.54 4.64
C TYR A 181 -1.85 14.97 5.88
N ALA A 182 -1.29 15.83 6.73
CA ALA A 182 -0.63 15.45 7.97
C ALA A 182 -1.60 14.73 8.92
N ALA A 183 -2.83 15.25 9.08
CA ALA A 183 -3.88 14.59 9.85
C ALA A 183 -4.21 13.20 9.27
N SER A 184 -4.31 13.06 7.95
CA SER A 184 -4.59 11.76 7.33
C SER A 184 -3.47 10.72 7.60
N LYS A 185 -2.21 11.14 7.55
CA LYS A 185 -1.05 10.25 7.75
C LYS A 185 -0.78 9.96 9.22
N GLY A 186 -1.01 10.92 10.11
CA GLY A 186 -1.05 10.71 11.57
C GLY A 186 -2.21 9.81 12.00
N GLY A 187 -3.37 9.97 11.37
CA GLY A 187 -4.51 9.08 11.53
C GLY A 187 -4.17 7.65 11.12
N LEU A 188 -3.53 7.45 9.96
CA LEU A 188 -3.09 6.12 9.52
C LEU A 188 -2.11 5.48 10.51
N TYR A 189 -1.16 6.26 11.02
CA TYR A 189 -0.18 5.75 12.00
C TYR A 189 -0.88 5.29 13.29
N SER A 190 -1.75 6.13 13.87
CA SER A 190 -2.52 5.77 15.07
C SER A 190 -3.47 4.59 14.83
N LEU A 191 -4.15 4.57 13.68
CA LEU A 191 -5.03 3.47 13.29
C LEU A 191 -4.28 2.15 13.13
N THR A 192 -3.06 2.20 12.58
CA THR A 192 -2.18 1.02 12.44
C THR A 192 -1.94 0.37 13.80
N HIS A 193 -1.58 1.16 14.81
CA HIS A 193 -1.34 0.67 16.16
C HIS A 193 -2.61 0.06 16.77
N ALA A 194 -3.76 0.74 16.67
CA ALA A 194 -5.03 0.22 17.17
C ALA A 194 -5.43 -1.11 16.52
N LEU A 195 -5.34 -1.18 15.18
CA LEU A 195 -5.68 -2.38 14.42
C LEU A 195 -4.72 -3.55 14.71
N ALA A 196 -3.44 -3.30 14.97
CA ALA A 196 -2.50 -4.36 15.33
C ALA A 196 -2.95 -5.13 16.57
N ILE A 197 -3.53 -4.44 17.56
CA ILE A 197 -4.08 -5.05 18.77
C ILE A 197 -5.43 -5.73 18.47
N SER A 198 -6.36 -5.03 17.82
CA SER A 198 -7.70 -5.57 17.56
C SER A 198 -7.73 -6.78 16.63
N LEU A 199 -6.81 -6.84 15.66
CA LEU A 199 -6.80 -7.88 14.63
C LEU A 199 -5.92 -9.10 14.99
N ALA A 200 -5.20 -9.06 16.11
CA ALA A 200 -4.25 -10.10 16.51
C ALA A 200 -4.90 -11.50 16.61
N LYS A 201 -6.15 -11.59 17.07
CA LYS A 201 -6.87 -12.87 17.21
C LYS A 201 -7.06 -13.65 15.90
N TRP A 202 -6.93 -12.98 14.75
CA TRP A 202 -7.01 -13.60 13.42
C TRP A 202 -5.63 -13.78 12.76
N ASN A 203 -4.53 -13.69 13.52
CA ASN A 203 -3.15 -13.76 13.03
C ASN A 203 -2.82 -12.69 11.96
N ILE A 204 -3.49 -11.53 12.06
CA ILE A 204 -3.23 -10.37 11.22
C ILE A 204 -2.27 -9.45 11.98
N THR A 205 -1.12 -9.15 11.37
CA THR A 205 -0.24 -8.08 11.84
C THR A 205 -0.45 -6.84 10.99
N VAL A 206 -0.42 -5.66 11.61
CA VAL A 206 -0.65 -4.37 10.94
C VAL A 206 0.57 -3.49 11.12
N ASN A 207 1.10 -2.94 10.03
CA ASN A 207 2.32 -2.12 10.02
C ASN A 207 2.14 -0.87 9.14
N SER A 208 2.95 0.17 9.40
CA SER A 208 2.98 1.41 8.64
C SER A 208 4.40 1.88 8.36
#